data_AF-A0A0A8EBR2-F1
#
_entry.id   AF-A0A0A8EBR2-F1
#
_cell.length_a   1.000
_cell.length_b   1.000
_cell.length_c   1.000
_cell.angle_alpha   90.00
_cell.angle_beta   90.00
_cell.angle_gamma   90.00
#
_symmetry.space_group_name_H-M   'P 1'
#
loop_
_entity.id
_entity.type
_entity.pdbx_description
1 polymer ?
#
loop_
_entity_poly.entity_id
_entity_poly.type
_entity_poly.pdbx_seq_one_letter_code
_entity_poly.pdbx_strand_id
1 'polypeptide(L)'
;MFMSGEWTAGGLPPVAAARTAEARRRGTWSSALSTGEFTAIRSVGFEPVGQVLGTAVYHVAGGGSSWRYYDCGYGNASWSGRGSTPAPVAVSGQGAASKSLVDVLLAARHAALARMTAECTALGGDGVVAADLTMAPFPSAPHCFEFQVIGTAVRAQGAVRPSRPFTTHLDGQGFAKLIAAGWVPVELLVGLAIGTRHDDWTTRRQNWFGAGNQEVTGWSQLVSATRHDARARIGEQAWHTGADGVVLGDSRLRIWREECVRARRRNSDSDQKDHVAEATLVGTAVAGFTVRQEPPRTLTMMSLDPNRRRARVT
;
A
#
# COMPACT_ATOMS: atom_id res chain seq x y z
N MET A 1 19.65 -21.22 23.34
CA MET A 1 20.74 -20.38 22.81
C MET A 1 20.20 -19.69 21.55
N PHE A 2 19.55 -18.53 21.71
CA PHE A 2 19.02 -17.78 20.58
C PHE A 2 20.17 -16.96 20.00
N MET A 3 20.72 -17.40 18.87
CA MET A 3 21.63 -16.56 18.10
C MET A 3 20.79 -15.44 17.47
N SER A 4 20.70 -14.30 18.14
CA SER A 4 20.32 -13.05 17.51
C SER A 4 21.44 -12.66 16.55
N GLY A 5 21.42 -13.21 15.33
CA GLY A 5 22.32 -12.76 14.28
C GLY A 5 22.11 -11.27 14.08
N GLU A 6 23.19 -10.50 14.18
CA GLU A 6 23.15 -9.06 13.96
C GLU A 6 22.64 -8.78 12.54
N TRP A 7 21.75 -7.79 12.45
CA TRP A 7 21.25 -7.32 11.16
C TRP A 7 22.41 -6.73 10.36
N THR A 8 22.39 -6.89 9.04
CA THR A 8 23.46 -6.31 8.22
C THR A 8 23.45 -4.78 8.31
N ALA A 9 24.57 -4.14 7.99
CA ALA A 9 24.65 -2.66 7.93
C ALA A 9 23.61 -2.03 6.98
N GLY A 10 23.06 -2.80 6.04
CA GLY A 10 21.96 -2.39 5.15
C GLY A 10 20.56 -2.68 5.68
N GLY A 11 20.40 -3.08 6.94
CA GLY A 11 19.11 -3.34 7.56
C GLY A 11 18.42 -4.63 7.11
N LEU A 12 19.18 -5.61 6.59
CA LEU A 12 18.62 -6.92 6.23
C LEU A 12 18.72 -7.91 7.39
N PRO A 13 17.69 -8.72 7.64
CA PRO A 13 17.79 -9.84 8.56
C PRO A 13 18.79 -10.88 8.01
N PRO A 14 19.51 -11.61 8.89
CA PRO A 14 20.55 -12.57 8.47
C PRO A 14 20.09 -13.60 7.44
N VAL A 15 18.85 -14.08 7.56
CA VAL A 15 18.26 -15.07 6.63
C VAL A 15 18.10 -14.50 5.22
N ALA A 16 17.66 -13.24 5.09
CA ALA A 16 17.53 -12.58 3.79
C ALA A 16 18.89 -12.35 3.14
N ALA A 17 19.89 -11.95 3.93
CA ALA A 17 21.27 -11.81 3.46
C ALA A 17 21.86 -13.14 2.98
N ALA A 18 21.64 -14.23 3.72
CA ALA A 18 22.09 -15.57 3.34
C ALA A 18 21.43 -16.04 2.03
N ARG A 19 20.11 -15.85 1.89
CA ARG A 19 19.35 -16.17 0.67
C ARG A 19 19.89 -15.40 -0.54
N THR A 20 20.10 -14.10 -0.39
CA THR A 20 20.65 -13.24 -1.46
C THR A 20 22.05 -13.67 -1.86
N ALA A 21 22.91 -14.01 -0.90
CA ALA A 21 24.25 -14.51 -1.17
C ALA A 21 24.23 -15.88 -1.89
N GLU A 22 23.31 -16.76 -1.52
CA GLU A 22 23.14 -18.05 -2.19
C GLU A 22 22.66 -17.89 -3.64
N ALA A 23 21.65 -17.04 -3.89
CA ALA A 23 21.17 -16.75 -5.24
C ALA A 23 22.30 -16.23 -6.14
N ARG A 24 23.14 -15.33 -5.63
CA ARG A 24 24.35 -14.85 -6.33
C ARG A 24 25.37 -15.96 -6.61
N ARG A 25 25.59 -16.89 -5.67
CA ARG A 25 26.55 -18.00 -5.83
C ARG A 25 26.08 -19.06 -6.82
N ARG A 26 24.79 -19.43 -6.78
CA ARG A 26 24.23 -20.53 -7.57
C ARG A 26 23.70 -20.08 -8.93
N GLY A 27 23.39 -18.79 -9.10
CA GLY A 27 22.74 -18.26 -10.30
C GLY A 27 21.27 -18.62 -10.44
N THR A 28 20.69 -19.35 -9.47
CA THR A 28 19.28 -19.73 -9.42
C THR A 28 18.49 -18.81 -8.50
N TRP A 29 17.27 -18.49 -8.88
CA TRP A 29 16.40 -17.56 -8.16
C TRP A 29 14.91 -17.94 -8.36
N SER A 30 14.03 -17.55 -7.43
CA SER A 30 12.57 -17.79 -7.50
C SER A 30 11.81 -16.50 -7.81
N SER A 31 10.60 -16.60 -8.36
CA SER A 31 9.74 -15.45 -8.64
C SER A 31 8.37 -15.60 -7.97
N ALA A 32 7.75 -14.48 -7.62
CA ALA A 32 6.33 -14.43 -7.29
C ALA A 32 5.42 -14.28 -8.53
N LEU A 33 6.00 -14.15 -9.73
CA LEU A 33 5.27 -13.90 -10.98
C LEU A 33 4.77 -15.19 -11.63
N SER A 34 3.62 -15.09 -12.31
CA SER A 34 3.18 -16.12 -13.24
C SER A 34 4.04 -16.17 -14.51
N THR A 35 3.93 -17.23 -15.31
CA THR A 35 4.70 -17.37 -16.57
C THR A 35 4.39 -16.25 -17.58
N GLY A 36 3.12 -15.83 -17.63
CA GLY A 36 2.68 -14.72 -18.49
C GLY A 36 3.25 -13.39 -18.02
N GLU A 37 3.25 -13.12 -16.72
CA GLU A 37 3.84 -11.92 -16.14
C GLU A 37 5.36 -11.86 -16.31
N PHE A 38 6.05 -12.99 -16.09
CA PHE A 38 7.49 -13.11 -16.32
C PHE A 38 7.85 -12.71 -17.75
N THR A 39 7.11 -13.21 -18.74
CA THR A 39 7.34 -12.88 -20.15
C THR A 39 7.00 -11.42 -20.47
N ALA A 40 5.92 -10.88 -19.88
CA ALA A 40 5.50 -9.50 -20.09
C ALA A 40 6.57 -8.49 -19.63
N ILE A 41 7.18 -8.71 -18.47
CA ILE A 41 8.24 -7.82 -17.97
C ILE A 41 9.45 -7.80 -18.91
N ARG A 42 9.84 -8.96 -19.44
CA ARG A 42 10.95 -9.06 -20.39
C ARG A 42 10.65 -8.36 -21.71
N SER A 43 9.39 -8.35 -22.14
CA SER A 43 8.98 -7.66 -23.38
C SER A 43 9.18 -6.13 -23.32
N VAL A 44 9.26 -5.55 -22.12
CA VAL A 44 9.49 -4.11 -21.91
C VAL A 44 10.90 -3.78 -21.41
N GLY A 45 11.85 -4.71 -21.58
CA GLY A 45 13.28 -4.45 -21.30
C GLY A 45 13.68 -4.57 -19.83
N PHE A 46 12.95 -5.36 -19.03
CA PHE A 46 13.29 -5.67 -17.64
C PHE A 46 13.53 -7.17 -17.46
N GLU A 47 14.49 -7.54 -16.63
CA GLU A 47 14.80 -8.93 -16.30
C GLU A 47 14.46 -9.18 -14.83
N PRO A 48 13.62 -10.17 -14.50
CA PRO A 48 13.42 -10.59 -13.13
C PRO A 48 14.71 -11.19 -12.53
N VAL A 49 15.03 -10.82 -11.28
CA VAL A 49 16.31 -11.18 -10.64
C VAL A 49 16.16 -11.97 -9.34
N GLY A 50 14.95 -12.05 -8.79
CA GLY A 50 14.70 -12.76 -7.55
C GLY A 50 13.43 -12.31 -6.83
N GLN A 51 12.85 -13.20 -6.03
CA GLN A 51 11.80 -12.88 -5.10
C GLN A 51 12.39 -12.16 -3.88
N VAL A 52 11.72 -11.10 -3.45
CA VAL A 52 12.09 -10.30 -2.28
C VAL A 52 11.00 -10.40 -1.22
N LEU A 53 11.41 -10.30 0.05
CA LEU A 53 10.52 -10.35 1.21
C LEU A 53 10.89 -9.24 2.18
N GLY A 54 9.88 -8.49 2.61
CA GLY A 54 9.96 -7.62 3.77
C GLY A 54 8.99 -8.12 4.84
N THR A 55 9.46 -8.32 6.06
CA THR A 55 8.58 -8.57 7.21
C THR A 55 8.88 -7.59 8.33
N ALA A 56 7.86 -7.16 9.06
CA ALA A 56 7.97 -6.39 10.28
C ALA A 56 6.84 -6.77 11.24
N VAL A 57 7.20 -7.11 12.48
CA VAL A 57 6.23 -7.41 13.55
C VAL A 57 6.26 -6.27 14.55
N TYR A 58 5.10 -5.69 14.81
CA TYR A 58 4.94 -4.57 15.74
C TYR A 58 3.95 -4.91 16.83
N HIS A 59 4.33 -4.62 18.07
CA HIS A 59 3.42 -4.67 19.20
C HIS A 59 2.54 -3.41 19.19
N VAL A 60 1.23 -3.62 19.15
CA VAL A 60 0.21 -2.58 19.25
C VAL A 60 -0.31 -2.58 20.68
N ALA A 61 0.15 -1.60 21.46
CA ALA A 61 -0.23 -1.49 22.87
C ALA A 61 -1.71 -1.10 23.04
N GLY A 62 -2.57 -2.09 23.27
CA GLY A 62 -3.96 -1.84 23.68
C GLY A 62 -4.00 -1.30 25.10
N GLY A 63 -4.42 -0.04 25.27
CA GLY A 63 -4.64 0.55 26.60
C GLY A 63 -5.86 -0.03 27.31
N GLY A 64 -5.74 -1.21 27.93
CA GLY A 64 -6.74 -1.79 28.83
C GLY A 64 -8.00 -2.38 28.17
N SER A 65 -9.04 -2.63 28.97
CA SER A 65 -10.28 -3.38 28.65
C SER A 65 -11.19 -2.77 27.57
N SER A 66 -10.76 -1.72 26.88
CA SER A 66 -11.42 -1.20 25.70
C SER A 66 -10.36 -0.58 24.80
N TRP A 67 -10.34 -0.92 23.51
CA TRP A 67 -9.44 -0.30 22.54
C TRP A 67 -9.71 1.21 22.46
N ARG A 68 -9.02 2.01 23.29
CA ARG A 68 -9.16 3.47 23.42
C ARG A 68 -8.90 4.23 22.10
N TYR A 69 -8.44 3.54 21.07
CA TYR A 69 -8.26 4.05 19.71
C TYR A 69 -9.57 4.43 19.03
N TYR A 70 -10.73 3.90 19.44
CA TYR A 70 -12.02 4.17 18.80
C TYR A 70 -12.89 5.15 19.62
N ASP A 71 -12.30 6.20 20.18
CA ASP A 71 -13.06 7.25 20.84
C ASP A 71 -13.82 8.09 19.79
N CYS A 72 -15.16 8.09 19.86
CA CYS A 72 -16.03 8.85 18.95
C CYS A 72 -15.98 10.39 19.12
N GLY A 73 -15.34 10.91 20.16
CA GLY A 73 -15.24 12.35 20.42
C GLY A 73 -16.55 13.04 20.81
N TYR A 74 -17.67 12.31 20.90
CA TYR A 74 -18.99 12.91 21.11
C TYR A 74 -19.26 13.23 22.59
N GLY A 75 -19.48 14.51 22.90
CA GLY A 75 -19.70 14.99 24.27
C GLY A 75 -21.00 14.46 24.92
N ASN A 76 -22.00 14.11 24.11
CA ASN A 76 -23.30 13.60 24.54
C ASN A 76 -23.45 12.08 24.36
N ALA A 77 -22.33 11.35 24.29
CA ALA A 77 -22.33 9.91 24.04
C ALA A 77 -23.08 9.06 25.10
N SER A 78 -23.25 9.57 26.31
CA SER A 78 -24.03 8.87 27.36
C SER A 78 -25.53 9.09 27.24
N TRP A 79 -25.96 10.20 26.64
CA TRP A 79 -27.37 10.54 26.50
C TRP A 79 -27.53 11.53 25.35
N SER A 80 -28.18 11.10 24.26
CA SER A 80 -28.54 11.97 23.14
C SER A 80 -30.05 11.91 22.89
N GLY A 81 -30.67 13.07 22.79
CA GLY A 81 -32.10 13.25 22.61
C GLY A 81 -32.44 14.11 21.39
N ARG A 82 -33.73 14.37 21.20
CA ARG A 82 -34.20 15.27 20.15
C ARG A 82 -33.62 16.67 20.37
N GLY A 83 -32.90 17.19 19.37
CA GLY A 83 -32.25 18.51 19.45
C GLY A 83 -30.82 18.50 20.00
N SER A 84 -30.28 17.33 20.41
CA SER A 84 -28.85 17.20 20.69
C SER A 84 -28.02 17.50 19.43
N THR A 85 -26.83 18.08 19.61
CA THR A 85 -25.88 18.27 18.51
C THR A 85 -25.57 16.92 17.85
N PRO A 86 -25.48 16.83 16.51
CA PRO A 86 -25.13 15.57 15.85
C PRO A 86 -23.76 15.05 16.28
N ALA A 87 -23.60 13.72 16.31
CA ALA A 87 -22.31 13.12 16.59
C ALA A 87 -21.31 13.47 15.47
N PRO A 88 -20.08 13.89 15.78
CA PRO A 88 -19.05 14.10 14.77
C PRO A 88 -18.53 12.75 14.24
N VAL A 89 -17.88 12.79 13.08
CA VAL A 89 -17.03 11.69 12.63
C VAL A 89 -15.59 12.00 13.03
N ALA A 90 -15.04 11.21 13.94
CA ALA A 90 -13.65 11.33 14.37
C ALA A 90 -12.76 10.48 13.46
N VAL A 91 -11.97 11.10 12.58
CA VAL A 91 -11.06 10.40 11.64
C VAL A 91 -9.59 10.54 12.04
N SER A 92 -8.82 9.48 11.78
CA SER A 92 -7.42 9.37 12.19
C SER A 92 -6.52 10.50 11.67
N GLY A 93 -6.68 10.95 10.43
CA GLY A 93 -5.86 12.03 9.85
C GLY A 93 -6.11 13.39 10.47
N GLN A 94 -7.25 13.59 11.12
CA GLN A 94 -7.61 14.82 11.83
C GLN A 94 -7.33 14.75 13.34
N GLY A 95 -6.46 13.83 13.77
CA GLY A 95 -6.02 13.72 15.17
C GLY A 95 -7.01 12.99 16.09
N ALA A 96 -7.96 12.22 15.56
CA ALA A 96 -8.79 11.34 16.38
C ALA A 96 -7.94 10.33 17.16
N ALA A 97 -8.53 9.70 18.19
CA ALA A 97 -7.82 8.75 19.04
C ALA A 97 -7.18 7.58 18.26
N SER A 98 -7.75 7.23 17.10
CA SER A 98 -7.26 6.18 16.20
C SER A 98 -5.94 6.54 15.51
N LYS A 99 -5.51 7.81 15.54
CA LYS A 99 -4.26 8.28 14.93
C LYS A 99 -3.05 7.46 15.39
N SER A 100 -2.92 7.22 16.69
CA SER A 100 -1.75 6.52 17.25
C SER A 100 -1.69 5.06 16.77
N LEU A 101 -2.82 4.38 16.63
CA LEU A 101 -2.88 3.06 16.01
C LEU A 101 -2.46 3.12 14.54
N VAL A 102 -3.05 4.03 13.76
CA VAL A 102 -2.73 4.20 12.34
C VAL A 102 -1.24 4.51 12.13
N ASP A 103 -0.65 5.38 12.96
CA ASP A 103 0.78 5.73 12.88
C ASP A 103 1.68 4.50 13.12
N VAL A 104 1.34 3.63 14.07
CA VAL A 104 2.09 2.38 14.32
C VAL A 104 1.97 1.42 13.13
N LEU A 105 0.77 1.25 12.58
CA LEU A 105 0.55 0.36 11.43
C LEU A 105 1.29 0.87 10.18
N LEU A 106 1.32 2.19 9.95
CA LEU A 106 2.08 2.80 8.86
C LEU A 106 3.60 2.70 9.07
N ALA A 107 4.08 2.89 10.30
CA ALA A 107 5.50 2.71 10.62
C ALA A 107 5.96 1.26 10.38
N ALA A 108 5.15 0.28 10.79
CA ALA A 108 5.42 -1.14 10.57
C ALA A 108 5.50 -1.48 9.08
N ARG A 109 4.56 -0.97 8.29
CA ARG A 109 4.60 -1.07 6.84
C ARG A 109 5.89 -0.47 6.26
N HIS A 110 6.25 0.75 6.64
CA HIS A 110 7.45 1.41 6.10
C HIS A 110 8.70 0.58 6.40
N ALA A 111 8.81 -0.01 7.58
CA ALA A 111 9.90 -0.91 7.92
C ALA A 111 9.92 -2.17 7.03
N ALA A 112 8.76 -2.80 6.78
CA ALA A 112 8.68 -3.97 5.89
C ALA A 112 9.08 -3.63 4.46
N LEU A 113 8.58 -2.53 3.90
CA LEU A 113 8.94 -2.08 2.55
C LEU A 113 10.42 -1.69 2.43
N ALA A 114 10.97 -1.00 3.42
CA ALA A 114 12.39 -0.65 3.44
C ALA A 114 13.29 -1.90 3.37
N ARG A 115 12.93 -2.96 4.11
CA ARG A 115 13.65 -4.24 4.09
C ARG A 115 13.55 -4.95 2.74
N MET A 116 12.35 -4.97 2.14
CA MET A 116 12.14 -5.51 0.80
C MET A 116 12.98 -4.75 -0.25
N THR A 117 12.99 -3.42 -0.20
CA THR A 117 13.76 -2.56 -1.11
C THR A 117 15.28 -2.73 -0.92
N ALA A 118 15.73 -2.90 0.32
CA ALA A 118 17.12 -3.23 0.62
C ALA A 118 17.51 -4.59 0.01
N GLU A 119 16.61 -5.59 0.08
CA GLU A 119 16.86 -6.91 -0.50
C GLU A 119 16.86 -6.85 -2.05
N CYS A 120 15.98 -6.06 -2.64
CA CYS A 120 15.97 -5.79 -4.07
C CYS A 120 17.31 -5.21 -4.54
N THR A 121 17.80 -4.17 -3.85
CA THR A 121 19.12 -3.58 -4.12
C THR A 121 20.24 -4.62 -3.98
N ALA A 122 20.17 -5.46 -2.94
CA ALA A 122 21.14 -6.53 -2.72
C ALA A 122 21.07 -7.62 -3.81
N LEU A 123 19.94 -7.85 -4.47
CA LEU A 123 19.87 -8.72 -5.66
C LEU A 123 20.33 -8.02 -6.95
N GLY A 124 20.66 -6.73 -6.87
CA GLY A 124 21.00 -5.89 -8.03
C GLY A 124 19.78 -5.50 -8.86
N GLY A 125 18.57 -5.56 -8.28
CA GLY A 125 17.33 -5.09 -8.88
C GLY A 125 17.18 -3.57 -8.82
N ASP A 126 16.44 -3.04 -9.79
CA ASP A 126 16.07 -1.62 -9.97
C ASP A 126 14.65 -1.31 -9.49
N GLY A 127 13.89 -2.33 -9.12
CA GLY A 127 12.58 -2.16 -8.53
C GLY A 127 11.90 -3.48 -8.23
N VAL A 128 10.76 -3.40 -7.56
CA VAL A 128 9.95 -4.55 -7.16
C VAL A 128 8.58 -4.43 -7.81
N VAL A 129 8.18 -5.50 -8.50
CA VAL A 129 6.85 -5.67 -9.11
C VAL A 129 6.04 -6.73 -8.36
N ALA A 130 4.73 -6.75 -8.60
CA ALA A 130 3.79 -7.66 -7.96
C ALA A 130 3.95 -7.66 -6.43
N ALA A 131 4.19 -6.48 -5.85
CA ALA A 131 4.34 -6.33 -4.42
C ALA A 131 2.97 -6.53 -3.74
N ASP A 132 2.78 -7.69 -3.14
CA ASP A 132 1.59 -8.01 -2.35
C ASP A 132 1.87 -7.74 -0.87
N LEU A 133 1.00 -6.95 -0.25
CA LEU A 133 1.13 -6.52 1.14
C LEU A 133 0.01 -7.11 1.98
N THR A 134 0.41 -7.85 3.01
CA THR A 134 -0.50 -8.47 3.97
C THR A 134 -0.24 -7.92 5.37
N MET A 135 -1.32 -7.60 6.08
CA MET A 135 -1.31 -7.22 7.49
C MET A 135 -2.22 -8.18 8.25
N ALA A 136 -1.68 -8.89 9.23
CA ALA A 136 -2.43 -9.85 10.02
C ALA A 136 -2.01 -9.81 11.50
N PRO A 137 -2.92 -10.12 12.44
CA PRO A 137 -2.53 -10.40 13.81
C PRO A 137 -1.52 -11.54 13.86
N PHE A 138 -0.52 -11.45 14.74
CA PHE A 138 0.49 -12.47 14.90
C PHE A 138 -0.11 -13.69 15.62
N PRO A 139 -0.03 -14.91 15.05
CA PRO A 139 -0.77 -16.07 15.56
C PRO A 139 -0.54 -16.40 17.04
N SER A 140 0.68 -16.19 17.55
CA SER A 140 1.05 -16.47 18.94
C SER A 140 1.01 -15.24 19.87
N ALA A 141 0.68 -14.06 19.35
CA ALA A 141 0.59 -12.81 20.11
C ALA A 141 -0.46 -11.88 19.49
N PRO A 142 -1.73 -11.93 19.93
CA PRO A 142 -2.82 -11.15 19.33
C PRO A 142 -2.65 -9.62 19.39
N HIS A 143 -1.77 -9.12 20.26
CA HIS A 143 -1.41 -7.70 20.35
C HIS A 143 -0.26 -7.31 19.43
N CYS A 144 0.31 -8.26 18.69
CA CYS A 144 1.30 -8.02 17.68
C CYS A 144 0.65 -8.15 16.30
N PHE A 145 1.04 -7.30 15.37
CA PHE A 145 0.66 -7.40 13.98
C PHE A 145 1.90 -7.67 13.13
N GLU A 146 1.80 -8.66 12.26
CA GLU A 146 2.78 -8.90 11.21
C GLU A 146 2.39 -8.16 9.94
N PHE A 147 3.37 -7.42 9.43
CA PHE A 147 3.34 -6.78 8.14
C PHE A 147 4.31 -7.51 7.25
N GLN A 148 3.79 -8.13 6.21
CA GLN A 148 4.58 -8.85 5.23
C GLN A 148 4.34 -8.25 3.85
N VAL A 149 5.42 -8.10 3.09
CA VAL A 149 5.39 -7.76 1.68
C VAL A 149 6.25 -8.73 0.89
N ILE A 150 5.68 -9.29 -0.17
CA ILE A 150 6.38 -10.21 -1.10
C ILE A 150 6.27 -9.62 -2.49
N GLY A 151 7.35 -9.67 -3.26
CA GLY A 151 7.32 -9.30 -4.67
C GLY A 151 8.48 -9.89 -5.44
N THR A 152 8.61 -9.50 -6.71
CA THR A 152 9.75 -9.89 -7.55
C THR A 152 10.60 -8.67 -7.87
N ALA A 153 11.87 -8.72 -7.50
CA ALA A 153 12.85 -7.75 -7.94
C ALA A 153 13.11 -7.90 -9.44
N VAL A 154 13.15 -6.77 -10.15
CA VAL A 154 13.42 -6.68 -11.58
C VAL A 154 14.56 -5.71 -11.82
N ARG A 155 15.33 -5.92 -12.89
CA ARG A 155 16.45 -5.07 -13.30
C ARG A 155 16.22 -4.58 -14.72
N ALA A 156 16.38 -3.28 -14.95
CA ALA A 156 16.32 -2.72 -16.30
C ALA A 156 17.52 -3.23 -17.13
N GLN A 157 17.29 -3.59 -18.39
CA GLN A 157 18.36 -3.99 -19.32
C GLN A 157 19.06 -2.79 -19.98
N GLY A 158 18.49 -1.59 -19.86
CA GLY A 158 19.03 -0.36 -20.43
C GLY A 158 20.17 0.26 -19.60
N ALA A 159 20.84 1.26 -20.20
CA ALA A 159 21.91 2.01 -19.55
C ALA A 159 21.42 2.96 -18.44
N VAL A 160 20.15 3.37 -18.51
CA VAL A 160 19.53 4.25 -17.52
C VAL A 160 18.90 3.38 -16.43
N ARG A 161 19.39 3.54 -15.20
CA ARG A 161 18.87 2.86 -14.01
C ARG A 161 18.42 3.90 -12.97
N PRO A 162 17.35 3.64 -12.22
CA PRO A 162 16.89 4.56 -11.19
C PRO A 162 17.90 4.62 -10.04
N SER A 163 18.03 5.78 -9.41
CA SER A 163 18.93 5.98 -8.26
C SER A 163 18.44 5.29 -6.98
N ARG A 164 17.14 5.00 -6.90
CA ARG A 164 16.48 4.24 -5.84
C ARG A 164 15.55 3.21 -6.47
N PRO A 165 15.41 2.00 -5.89
CA PRO A 165 14.51 1.02 -6.49
C PRO A 165 13.06 1.50 -6.43
N PHE A 166 12.32 1.34 -7.54
CA PHE A 166 10.88 1.59 -7.53
C PHE A 166 10.14 0.44 -6.85
N THR A 167 8.91 0.69 -6.40
CA THR A 167 8.04 -0.37 -5.88
C THR A 167 6.63 -0.26 -6.47
N THR A 168 6.02 -1.38 -6.82
CA THR A 168 4.66 -1.38 -7.38
C THR A 168 3.86 -2.63 -7.01
N HIS A 169 2.57 -2.45 -6.77
CA HIS A 169 1.61 -3.54 -6.60
C HIS A 169 1.20 -4.18 -7.93
N LEU A 170 1.49 -3.51 -9.06
CA LEU A 170 1.12 -4.01 -10.38
C LEU A 170 1.83 -5.33 -10.67
N ASP A 171 1.06 -6.28 -11.20
CA ASP A 171 1.60 -7.53 -11.73
C ASP A 171 2.49 -7.27 -12.96
N GLY A 172 3.18 -8.30 -13.45
CA GLY A 172 4.10 -8.14 -14.59
C GLY A 172 3.42 -7.65 -15.86
N GLN A 173 2.15 -7.99 -16.08
CA GLN A 173 1.39 -7.54 -17.25
C GLN A 173 0.97 -6.07 -17.14
N GLY A 174 0.47 -5.66 -15.97
CA GLY A 174 0.13 -4.28 -15.65
C GLY A 174 1.35 -3.38 -15.70
N PHE A 175 2.48 -3.84 -15.15
CA PHE A 175 3.76 -3.15 -15.27
C PHE A 175 4.17 -2.97 -16.73
N ALA A 176 4.12 -4.02 -17.56
CA ALA A 176 4.46 -3.93 -18.97
C ALA A 176 3.58 -2.93 -19.73
N LYS A 177 2.26 -2.95 -19.47
CA LYS A 177 1.31 -1.99 -20.06
C LYS A 177 1.62 -0.55 -19.63
N LEU A 178 1.95 -0.35 -18.36
CA LEU A 178 2.31 0.96 -17.82
C LEU A 178 3.54 1.54 -18.53
N ILE A 179 4.61 0.74 -18.63
CA ILE A 179 5.86 1.12 -19.31
C ILE A 179 5.60 1.42 -20.79
N ALA A 180 4.85 0.55 -21.49
CA ALA A 180 4.52 0.75 -22.90
C ALA A 180 3.69 2.02 -23.15
N ALA A 181 2.90 2.46 -22.18
CA ALA A 181 2.12 3.69 -22.23
C ALA A 181 2.95 4.95 -21.89
N GLY A 182 4.25 4.83 -21.64
CA GLY A 182 5.11 5.96 -21.28
C GLY A 182 5.04 6.36 -19.81
N TRP A 183 4.67 5.43 -18.93
CA TRP A 183 4.61 5.64 -17.48
C TRP A 183 5.53 4.67 -16.73
N VAL A 184 6.24 5.15 -15.72
CA VAL A 184 7.06 4.32 -14.82
C VAL A 184 6.51 4.37 -13.41
N PRO A 185 6.52 3.23 -12.67
CA PRO A 185 6.23 3.25 -11.25
C PRO A 185 7.36 3.95 -10.49
N VAL A 186 6.98 4.65 -9.42
CA VAL A 186 7.90 5.34 -8.50
C VAL A 186 7.89 4.61 -7.17
N GLU A 187 6.72 4.52 -6.51
CA GLU A 187 6.62 3.97 -5.16
C GLU A 187 5.26 3.34 -4.90
N LEU A 188 5.24 2.25 -4.13
CA LEU A 188 4.05 1.65 -3.58
C LEU A 188 3.56 2.50 -2.42
N LEU A 189 2.31 2.94 -2.48
CA LEU A 189 1.65 3.79 -1.50
C LEU A 189 0.54 3.02 -0.78
N VAL A 190 0.32 3.34 0.51
CA VAL A 190 -0.82 2.83 1.26
C VAL A 190 -1.48 3.94 2.04
N GLY A 191 -2.78 4.10 1.81
CA GLY A 191 -3.65 4.98 2.59
C GLY A 191 -4.41 4.17 3.62
N LEU A 192 -4.11 4.36 4.90
CA LEU A 192 -4.87 3.76 5.99
C LEU A 192 -5.55 4.87 6.78
N ALA A 193 -6.85 4.75 6.96
CA ALA A 193 -7.61 5.63 7.84
C ALA A 193 -8.62 4.85 8.66
N ILE A 194 -8.80 5.28 9.91
CA ILE A 194 -9.83 4.77 10.80
C ILE A 194 -10.70 5.94 11.23
N GLY A 195 -11.99 5.83 10.99
CA GLY A 195 -13.01 6.75 11.45
C GLY A 195 -13.92 6.10 12.48
N THR A 196 -14.39 6.90 13.44
CA THR A 196 -15.35 6.46 14.45
C THR A 196 -16.47 7.48 14.56
N ARG A 197 -17.71 7.01 14.68
CA ARG A 197 -18.89 7.85 14.91
C ARG A 197 -19.82 7.19 15.93
N HIS A 198 -20.39 8.00 16.82
CA HIS A 198 -21.45 7.57 17.73
C HIS A 198 -22.83 7.56 17.04
N ASP A 199 -23.67 6.59 17.39
CA ASP A 199 -25.07 6.60 16.97
C ASP A 199 -25.85 7.63 17.80
N ASP A 200 -26.02 8.84 17.26
CA ASP A 200 -26.85 9.88 17.86
C ASP A 200 -28.36 9.60 17.70
N TRP A 201 -29.19 10.46 18.31
CA TRP A 201 -30.65 10.36 18.23
C TRP A 201 -31.19 10.28 16.79
N THR A 202 -30.63 11.07 15.88
CA THR A 202 -31.04 11.09 14.46
C THR A 202 -30.72 9.76 13.79
N THR A 203 -29.50 9.25 14.00
CA THR A 203 -29.03 7.97 13.47
C THR A 203 -29.91 6.82 13.97
N ARG A 204 -30.24 6.79 15.26
CA ARG A 204 -31.15 5.78 15.85
C ARG A 204 -32.55 5.85 15.27
N ARG A 205 -33.07 7.06 15.04
CA ARG A 205 -34.37 7.26 14.43
C ARG A 205 -34.40 6.78 12.98
N GLN A 206 -33.34 7.03 12.20
CA GLN A 206 -33.22 6.59 10.81
C GLN A 206 -33.04 5.06 10.69
N ASN A 207 -32.36 4.45 11.66
CA ASN A 207 -32.14 2.99 11.70
C ASN A 207 -33.26 2.20 12.41
N TRP A 208 -34.32 2.86 12.88
CA TRP A 208 -35.41 2.19 13.56
C TRP A 208 -36.24 1.35 12.57
N PHE A 209 -36.71 0.17 13.00
CA PHE A 209 -37.31 -0.83 12.09
C PHE A 209 -38.52 -0.30 11.28
N GLY A 210 -39.27 0.67 11.80
CA GLY A 210 -40.42 1.28 11.12
C GLY A 210 -40.09 2.55 10.34
N ALA A 211 -38.81 2.90 10.19
CA ALA A 211 -38.37 4.12 9.51
C ALA A 211 -38.47 4.03 7.97
N GLY A 212 -38.74 2.84 7.43
CA GLY A 212 -38.78 2.58 5.98
C GLY A 212 -37.39 2.60 5.33
N ASN A 213 -37.35 2.42 4.02
CA ASN A 213 -36.10 2.42 3.25
C ASN A 213 -35.61 3.87 3.08
N GLN A 214 -34.50 4.21 3.73
CA GLN A 214 -33.89 5.52 3.62
C GLN A 214 -32.38 5.45 3.89
N GLU A 215 -31.69 6.55 3.57
CA GLU A 215 -30.29 6.71 3.95
C GLU A 215 -30.14 6.95 5.46
N VAL A 216 -29.21 6.21 6.09
CA VAL A 216 -28.73 6.52 7.44
C VAL A 216 -27.56 7.47 7.31
N THR A 217 -27.86 8.77 7.31
CA THR A 217 -26.90 9.83 6.94
C THR A 217 -25.64 9.83 7.81
N GLY A 218 -25.76 9.51 9.10
CA GLY A 218 -24.61 9.40 10.01
C GLY A 218 -23.60 8.32 9.58
N TRP A 219 -24.08 7.17 9.10
CA TRP A 219 -23.22 6.07 8.64
C TRP A 219 -22.63 6.35 7.25
N SER A 220 -23.40 6.94 6.34
CA SER A 220 -22.88 7.40 5.05
C SER A 220 -21.76 8.43 5.23
N GLN A 221 -21.93 9.37 6.17
CA GLN A 221 -20.90 10.35 6.51
C GLN A 221 -19.63 9.69 7.06
N LEU A 222 -19.77 8.69 7.96
CA LEU A 222 -18.64 7.93 8.48
C LEU A 222 -17.84 7.27 7.34
N VAL A 223 -18.51 6.52 6.47
CA VAL A 223 -17.85 5.83 5.35
C VAL A 223 -17.17 6.81 4.40
N SER A 224 -17.86 7.90 4.05
CA SER A 224 -17.35 8.91 3.12
C SER A 224 -16.13 9.64 3.67
N ALA A 225 -16.19 10.05 4.95
CA ALA A 225 -15.09 10.74 5.62
C ALA A 225 -13.87 9.82 5.79
N THR A 226 -14.04 8.57 6.21
CA THR A 226 -12.92 7.62 6.35
C THR A 226 -12.26 7.33 5.00
N ARG A 227 -13.05 7.12 3.93
CA ARG A 227 -12.49 6.92 2.57
C ARG A 227 -11.77 8.17 2.06
N HIS A 228 -12.29 9.35 2.35
CA HIS A 228 -11.64 10.61 2.00
C HIS A 228 -10.30 10.76 2.74
N ASP A 229 -10.26 10.48 4.05
CA ASP A 229 -9.04 10.51 4.87
C ASP A 229 -7.97 9.54 4.34
N ALA A 230 -8.34 8.32 3.97
CA ALA A 230 -7.40 7.35 3.37
C ALA A 230 -6.85 7.83 2.01
N ARG A 231 -7.69 8.46 1.17
CA ARG A 231 -7.25 9.04 -0.11
C ARG A 231 -6.33 10.23 0.08
N ALA A 232 -6.64 11.12 1.02
CA ALA A 232 -5.81 12.27 1.35
C ALA A 232 -4.39 11.83 1.73
N ARG A 233 -4.26 10.79 2.55
CA ARG A 233 -2.97 10.20 2.93
C ARG A 233 -2.17 9.62 1.75
N ILE A 234 -2.82 8.99 0.77
CA ILE A 234 -2.15 8.56 -0.47
C ILE A 234 -1.69 9.78 -1.27
N GLY A 235 -2.53 10.81 -1.37
CA GLY A 235 -2.20 12.05 -2.06
C GLY A 235 -0.97 12.74 -1.46
N GLU A 236 -0.92 12.84 -0.13
CA GLU A 236 0.23 13.38 0.62
C GLU A 236 1.51 12.57 0.36
N GLN A 237 1.44 11.24 0.44
CA GLN A 237 2.59 10.38 0.12
C GLN A 237 3.06 10.58 -1.32
N ALA A 238 2.14 10.56 -2.29
CA ALA A 238 2.46 10.74 -3.70
C ALA A 238 3.16 12.08 -3.96
N TRP A 239 2.69 13.15 -3.30
CA TRP A 239 3.29 14.48 -3.40
C TRP A 239 4.78 14.48 -2.98
N HIS A 240 5.15 13.73 -1.94
CA HIS A 240 6.54 13.61 -1.50
C HIS A 240 7.43 12.82 -2.46
N THR A 241 6.86 12.02 -3.37
CA THR A 241 7.63 11.23 -4.35
C THR A 241 7.98 12.02 -5.62
N GLY A 242 7.28 13.12 -5.89
CA GLY A 242 7.38 13.86 -7.15
C GLY A 242 6.69 13.17 -8.33
N ALA A 243 5.79 12.22 -8.07
CA ALA A 243 5.02 11.53 -9.09
C ALA A 243 3.89 12.41 -9.67
N ASP A 244 3.52 12.14 -10.92
CA ASP A 244 2.46 12.88 -11.63
C ASP A 244 1.05 12.35 -11.29
N GLY A 245 0.94 11.11 -10.82
CA GLY A 245 -0.33 10.49 -10.48
C GLY A 245 -0.21 9.22 -9.65
N VAL A 246 -1.35 8.64 -9.29
CA VAL A 246 -1.43 7.37 -8.55
C VAL A 246 -2.41 6.43 -9.25
N VAL A 247 -1.96 5.20 -9.52
CA VAL A 247 -2.82 4.10 -9.95
C VAL A 247 -3.23 3.31 -8.72
N LEU A 248 -4.52 3.27 -8.38
CA LEU A 248 -5.04 2.47 -7.27
C LEU A 248 -5.30 1.04 -7.73
N GLY A 249 -4.87 0.07 -6.92
CA GLY A 249 -5.09 -1.36 -7.19
C GLY A 249 -6.14 -1.99 -6.27
N ASP A 250 -6.09 -1.68 -4.97
CA ASP A 250 -6.98 -2.28 -3.98
C ASP A 250 -7.60 -1.22 -3.08
N SER A 251 -8.89 -1.40 -2.76
CA SER A 251 -9.65 -0.55 -1.84
C SER A 251 -10.51 -1.42 -0.95
N ARG A 252 -10.09 -1.57 0.31
CA ARG A 252 -10.81 -2.32 1.33
C ARG A 252 -11.47 -1.37 2.31
N LEU A 253 -12.73 -1.67 2.65
CA LEU A 253 -13.48 -0.99 3.69
C LEU A 253 -14.02 -2.04 4.65
N ARG A 254 -13.70 -1.90 5.92
CA ARG A 254 -14.24 -2.73 7.00
C ARG A 254 -15.05 -1.85 7.92
N ILE A 255 -16.23 -2.31 8.31
CA ILE A 255 -17.13 -1.60 9.23
C ILE A 255 -17.53 -2.58 10.33
N TRP A 256 -17.44 -2.13 11.57
CA TRP A 256 -17.89 -2.90 12.72
C TRP A 256 -18.40 -1.97 13.83
N ARG A 257 -18.94 -2.58 14.88
CA ARG A 257 -19.45 -1.87 16.05
C ARG A 257 -18.54 -2.13 17.24
N GLU A 258 -18.29 -1.09 18.00
CA GLU A 258 -17.55 -1.12 19.26
C GLU A 258 -18.39 -0.50 20.37
N GLU A 259 -18.03 -0.81 21.61
CA GLU A 259 -18.66 -0.18 22.75
C GLU A 259 -18.17 1.26 22.90
N CYS A 260 -19.10 2.18 23.18
CA CYS A 260 -18.72 3.58 23.29
C CYS A 260 -17.91 3.82 24.57
N VAL A 261 -16.60 4.06 24.42
CA VAL A 261 -15.68 4.32 25.53
C VAL A 261 -16.13 5.53 26.35
N ARG A 262 -16.65 6.58 25.72
CA ARG A 262 -17.15 7.78 26.43
C ARG A 262 -18.39 7.49 27.24
N ALA A 263 -19.32 6.71 26.68
CA ALA A 263 -20.54 6.34 27.38
C ALA A 263 -20.22 5.44 28.58
N ARG A 264 -19.36 4.43 28.40
CA ARG A 264 -18.91 3.53 29.47
C ARG A 264 -18.13 4.23 30.58
N ARG A 265 -17.32 5.24 30.27
CA ARG A 265 -16.61 6.03 31.28
C ARG A 265 -17.55 6.78 32.23
N ARG A 266 -18.74 7.15 31.78
CA ARG A 266 -19.75 7.82 32.63
C ARG A 266 -20.70 6.84 33.30
N ASN A 267 -21.04 5.74 32.61
CA ASN A 267 -21.88 4.68 33.12
C ASN A 267 -21.35 3.32 32.63
N SER A 268 -20.76 2.51 33.51
CA SER A 268 -20.15 1.23 33.17
C SER A 268 -21.13 0.23 32.54
N ASP A 269 -22.42 0.37 32.81
CA ASP A 269 -23.50 -0.48 32.31
C ASP A 269 -24.16 0.07 31.03
N SER A 270 -23.55 1.10 30.44
CA SER A 270 -24.00 1.68 29.17
C SER A 270 -23.97 0.67 28.03
N ASP A 271 -25.07 0.59 27.29
CA ASP A 271 -25.25 -0.25 26.10
C ASP A 271 -24.90 0.48 24.78
N GLN A 272 -24.49 1.75 24.89
CA GLN A 272 -24.28 2.62 23.73
C GLN A 272 -23.10 2.13 22.88
N LYS A 273 -23.29 2.13 21.56
CA LYS A 273 -22.29 1.63 20.59
C LYS A 273 -21.82 2.75 19.67
N ASP A 274 -20.55 2.63 19.26
CA ASP A 274 -19.94 3.44 18.23
C ASP A 274 -19.75 2.58 16.97
N HIS A 275 -19.89 3.19 15.80
CA HIS A 275 -19.54 2.59 14.52
C HIS A 275 -18.13 2.98 14.15
N VAL A 276 -17.32 1.99 13.78
CA VAL A 276 -15.95 2.16 13.32
C VAL A 276 -15.87 1.76 11.86
N ALA A 277 -15.19 2.57 11.06
CA ALA A 277 -14.86 2.27 9.68
C ALA A 277 -13.34 2.35 9.50
N GLU A 278 -12.76 1.31 8.91
CA GLU A 278 -11.36 1.24 8.49
C GLU A 278 -11.32 1.20 6.97
N ALA A 279 -10.65 2.18 6.36
CA ALA A 279 -10.39 2.21 4.93
C ALA A 279 -8.89 2.01 4.69
N THR A 280 -8.58 0.99 3.88
CA THR A 280 -7.22 0.68 3.43
C THR A 280 -7.19 0.75 1.92
N LEU A 281 -6.29 1.56 1.39
CA LEU A 281 -6.06 1.76 -0.03
C LEU A 281 -4.63 1.37 -0.36
N VAL A 282 -4.43 0.63 -1.43
CA VAL A 282 -3.10 0.32 -1.98
C VAL A 282 -3.03 0.88 -3.40
N GLY A 283 -1.96 1.60 -3.69
CA GLY A 283 -1.74 2.17 -5.01
C GLY A 283 -0.28 2.35 -5.32
N THR A 284 0.03 2.74 -6.56
CA THR A 284 1.39 3.02 -7.01
C THR A 284 1.45 4.43 -7.57
N ALA A 285 2.38 5.22 -7.03
CA ALA A 285 2.79 6.48 -7.62
C ALA A 285 3.43 6.22 -8.99
N VAL A 286 3.02 6.97 -10.00
CA VAL A 286 3.52 6.84 -11.38
C VAL A 286 4.00 8.18 -11.91
N ALA A 287 5.06 8.15 -12.70
CA ALA A 287 5.61 9.31 -13.38
C ALA A 287 5.65 9.06 -14.89
N GLY A 288 5.32 10.09 -15.67
CA GLY A 288 5.43 10.07 -17.11
C GLY A 288 6.90 10.13 -17.52
N PHE A 289 7.28 9.37 -18.55
CA PHE A 289 8.60 9.46 -19.14
C PHE A 289 8.51 9.48 -20.66
N THR A 290 9.42 10.22 -21.29
CA THR A 290 9.51 10.28 -22.74
C THR A 290 10.64 9.35 -23.19
N VAL A 291 10.30 8.36 -24.02
CA VAL A 291 11.33 7.60 -24.73
C VAL A 291 11.85 8.50 -25.85
N ARG A 292 13.14 8.87 -25.79
CA ARG A 292 13.82 9.39 -26.98
C ARG A 292 13.86 8.24 -28.00
N GLN A 293 13.01 8.30 -29.01
CA GLN A 293 13.17 7.44 -30.18
C GLN A 293 14.46 7.86 -30.89
N GLU A 294 15.48 7.02 -30.83
CA GLU A 294 16.61 7.16 -31.75
C GLU A 294 16.04 7.03 -33.16
N PRO A 295 16.28 7.99 -34.08
CA PRO A 295 15.74 7.91 -35.42
C PRO A 295 16.13 6.54 -36.00
N PRO A 296 15.19 5.82 -36.64
CA PRO A 296 15.47 4.49 -37.14
C PRO A 296 16.72 4.59 -38.01
N ARG A 297 17.75 3.83 -37.66
CA ARG A 297 18.94 3.72 -38.51
C ARG A 297 18.44 3.25 -39.85
N THR A 298 18.54 4.11 -40.86
CA THR A 298 18.18 3.77 -42.22
C THR A 298 18.96 2.51 -42.57
N LEU A 299 18.26 1.39 -42.67
CA LEU A 299 18.85 0.16 -43.18
C LEU A 299 19.41 0.53 -44.55
N THR A 300 20.71 0.29 -44.75
CA THR A 300 21.32 0.42 -46.06
C THR A 300 20.66 -0.61 -46.98
N MET A 301 19.59 -0.22 -47.66
CA MET A 301 18.91 -1.03 -48.65
C MET A 301 19.89 -1.24 -49.82
N MET A 302 20.52 -2.41 -49.85
CA MET A 302 21.26 -2.84 -51.03
C MET A 302 20.24 -3.14 -52.13
N SER A 303 20.20 -2.30 -53.16
CA SER A 303 19.37 -2.57 -54.32
C SER A 303 19.85 -3.87 -55.00
N LEU A 304 18.91 -4.80 -55.19
CA LEU A 304 19.11 -6.02 -55.99
C LEU A 304 18.98 -5.75 -57.50
N ASP A 305 18.60 -4.54 -57.90
CA ASP A 305 18.56 -4.11 -59.29
C ASP A 305 19.99 -3.89 -59.82
N PRO A 306 20.44 -4.67 -60.82
CA PRO A 306 21.78 -4.53 -61.41
C PRO A 306 22.04 -3.13 -61.97
N ASN A 307 21.01 -2.44 -62.47
CA ASN A 307 21.15 -1.13 -63.10
C ASN A 307 21.41 -0.02 -62.09
N ARG A 308 20.88 -0.14 -60.86
CA ARG A 308 21.11 0.85 -59.78
C ARG A 308 22.47 0.72 -59.10
N ARG A 309 23.20 -0.40 -59.29
CA ARG A 309 24.56 -0.58 -58.75
C ARG A 309 25.63 0.17 -59.53
N ARG A 310 25.44 0.38 -60.84
CA ARG A 310 26.43 1.03 -61.72
C ARG A 310 26.47 2.55 -61.59
N ALA A 311 25.42 3.17 -61.07
CA ALA A 311 25.30 4.64 -60.97
C ALA A 311 25.97 5.26 -59.72
N ARG A 312 26.63 4.47 -58.86
CA ARG A 312 27.20 4.95 -57.58
C ARG A 312 28.74 4.97 -57.54
N VAL A 313 29.42 4.77 -58.67
CA VAL A 313 30.90 4.65 -58.75
C VAL A 313 31.54 5.71 -59.66
N THR A 314 30.87 6.86 -59.84
CA THR A 314 31.44 8.06 -60.50
C THR A 314 31.25 9.24 -59.59
#